data_AF-A0AAD1VW93-F1
#
_entry.id   AF-A0AAD1VW93-F1
#
_cell.length_a   1.000
_cell.length_b   1.000
_cell.length_c   1.000
_cell.angle_alpha   90.00
_cell.angle_beta   90.00
_cell.angle_gamma   90.00
#
_symmetry.space_group_name_H-M   'P 1'
#
loop_
_entity.id
_entity.type
_entity.pdbx_description
1 polymer ?
#
loop_
_entity_poly.entity_id
_entity_poly.type
_entity_poly.pdbx_seq_one_letter_code
_entity_poly.pdbx_strand_id
1 'polypeptide(L)'
;MFGGFFKSMVKTADEVLYSGAKEVDEFFEQEKIFLVNYYNRIKDSTAKADKMTRSQKNVADDYIHISAALTSLSEEENTEVRKYLLKLAELYEKLRKVEARVASDEDLKLSELLRYYVLNIEAAKDLLYRRTKSLVDYENSNKALDKARLKSKDVKQAELHQQECCQKFEKLSASAKQELAGFKRRRVAAFRKNLIEMTELEIKHAKNNMAQLQSCIELFKNS
;
A
#
# COMPACT_ATOMS: atom_id res chain seq x y z
N MET A 1 -2.69 26.99 21.40
CA MET A 1 -3.52 25.90 21.95
C MET A 1 -3.49 24.75 20.95
N PHE A 2 -2.57 23.79 21.11
CA PHE A 2 -2.57 22.56 20.31
C PHE A 2 -2.39 21.38 21.26
N GLY A 3 -3.53 20.84 21.69
CA GLY A 3 -3.62 19.62 22.47
C GLY A 3 -3.97 18.45 21.57
N GLY A 4 -3.20 17.37 21.73
CA GLY A 4 -3.74 16.02 21.77
C GLY A 4 -3.87 15.26 20.46
N PHE A 5 -2.90 14.38 20.18
CA PHE A 5 -3.14 13.00 19.73
C PHE A 5 -1.95 12.10 20.13
N PHE A 6 -1.73 11.92 21.44
CA PHE A 6 -1.01 10.76 21.96
C PHE A 6 -2.04 9.77 22.46
N LYS A 7 -2.36 8.75 21.66
CA LYS A 7 -3.13 7.60 22.15
C LYS A 7 -2.78 6.31 21.42
N SER A 8 -1.86 5.57 22.05
CA SER A 8 -1.73 4.11 22.13
C SER A 8 -0.27 3.70 22.03
N MET A 9 0.51 4.00 23.07
CA MET A 9 1.79 3.35 23.33
C MET A 9 1.58 2.35 24.46
N VAL A 10 0.92 1.24 24.17
CA VAL A 10 1.28 0.00 24.88
C VAL A 10 2.52 -0.50 24.18
N LYS A 11 3.68 0.08 24.53
CA LYS A 11 4.95 -0.48 24.06
C LYS A 11 5.09 -1.83 24.73
N THR A 12 4.97 -2.89 23.96
CA THR A 12 5.32 -4.23 24.42
C THR A 12 6.78 -4.19 24.92
N ALA A 13 7.14 -4.97 25.94
CA ALA A 13 8.52 -4.99 26.47
C ALA A 13 9.58 -5.15 25.36
N ASP A 14 9.22 -5.87 24.30
CA ASP A 14 9.95 -6.05 23.05
C ASP A 14 10.18 -4.74 22.24
N GLU A 15 9.21 -3.82 22.18
CA GLU A 15 9.38 -2.50 21.55
C GLU A 15 10.25 -1.54 22.39
N VAL A 16 10.23 -1.70 23.71
CA VAL A 16 11.09 -0.92 24.63
C VAL A 16 12.55 -1.35 24.46
N LEU A 17 12.82 -2.67 24.38
CA LEU A 17 14.14 -3.22 24.06
C LEU A 17 14.64 -2.76 22.68
N TYR A 18 13.75 -2.72 21.68
CA TYR A 18 14.03 -2.22 20.34
C TYR A 18 14.42 -0.72 20.29
N SER A 19 13.99 0.07 21.27
CA SER A 19 14.36 1.48 21.39
C SER A 19 15.65 1.74 22.18
N GLY A 20 16.13 0.76 22.96
CA GLY A 20 17.31 0.88 23.82
C GLY A 20 18.61 0.36 23.19
N ALA A 21 18.53 -0.51 22.18
CA ALA A 21 19.69 -0.97 21.43
C ALA A 21 20.15 0.14 20.47
N LYS A 22 21.37 0.66 20.67
CA LYS A 22 21.94 1.68 19.79
C LYS A 22 22.38 1.00 18.49
N GLU A 23 21.61 1.17 17.42
CA GLU A 23 22.06 0.74 16.09
C GLU A 23 23.32 1.56 15.73
N VAL A 24 24.46 0.87 15.63
CA VAL A 24 25.74 1.50 15.27
C VAL A 24 25.96 1.46 13.76
N ASP A 25 25.25 0.57 13.05
CA ASP A 25 25.30 0.48 11.60
C ASP A 25 24.34 1.50 10.97
N GLU A 26 24.93 2.55 10.39
CA GLU A 26 24.23 3.64 9.73
C GLU A 26 23.23 3.16 8.67
N PHE A 27 23.55 2.08 7.94
CA PHE A 27 22.66 1.56 6.91
C PHE A 27 21.34 1.06 7.51
N PHE A 28 21.40 0.30 8.60
CA PHE A 28 20.19 -0.26 9.21
C PHE A 28 19.34 0.79 9.92
N GLU A 29 19.97 1.82 10.48
CA GLU A 29 19.23 2.95 11.07
C GLU A 29 18.49 3.75 9.99
N GLN A 30 19.15 4.04 8.87
CA GLN A 30 18.52 4.70 7.73
C GLN A 30 17.37 3.88 7.15
N GLU A 31 17.56 2.57 6.96
CA GLU A 31 16.51 1.67 6.45
C GLU A 31 15.33 1.57 7.41
N LYS A 32 15.56 1.52 8.72
CA LYS A 32 14.50 1.53 9.74
C LYS A 32 13.64 2.79 9.64
N ILE A 33 14.26 3.97 9.66
CA ILE A 33 13.57 5.25 9.52
C ILE A 33 12.78 5.30 8.20
N PHE A 34 13.43 4.88 7.12
CA PHE A 34 12.84 4.83 5.81
C PHE A 34 11.59 3.94 5.77
N LEU A 35 11.66 2.70 6.25
CA LEU A 35 10.54 1.74 6.21
C LEU A 35 9.36 2.20 7.05
N VAL A 36 9.57 2.83 8.22
CA VAL A 36 8.49 3.38 9.04
C VAL A 36 7.77 4.50 8.31
N ASN A 37 8.51 5.46 7.77
CA ASN A 37 7.94 6.58 7.03
C ASN A 37 7.26 6.11 5.74
N TYR A 38 7.88 5.17 5.03
CA TYR A 38 7.36 4.62 3.79
C TYR A 38 6.10 3.79 4.04
N TYR A 39 6.05 2.98 5.10
CA TYR A 39 4.85 2.24 5.52
C TYR A 39 3.65 3.16 5.71
N ASN A 40 3.82 4.24 6.49
CA ASN A 40 2.73 5.18 6.75
C ASN A 40 2.21 5.81 5.47
N ARG A 41 3.12 6.25 4.57
CA ARG A 41 2.73 6.83 3.28
C ARG A 41 1.99 5.84 2.40
N ILE A 42 2.46 4.59 2.32
CA ILE A 42 1.81 3.57 1.50
C ILE A 42 0.45 3.20 2.10
N LYS A 43 0.36 2.98 3.42
CA LYS A 43 -0.91 2.70 4.10
C LYS A 43 -1.95 3.81 3.90
N ASP A 44 -1.55 5.07 4.04
CA ASP A 44 -2.43 6.22 3.79
C ASP A 44 -2.87 6.29 2.33
N SER A 45 -1.95 6.01 1.40
CA SER A 45 -2.25 5.96 -0.02
C SER A 45 -3.21 4.83 -0.36
N THR A 46 -3.04 3.65 0.26
CA THR A 46 -3.97 2.51 0.13
C THR A 46 -5.38 2.91 0.55
N ALA A 47 -5.52 3.54 1.73
CA ALA A 47 -6.83 3.96 2.23
C ALA A 47 -7.52 4.97 1.30
N LYS A 48 -6.75 5.87 0.69
CA LYS A 48 -7.25 6.84 -0.30
C LYS A 48 -7.65 6.15 -1.61
N ALA A 49 -6.82 5.24 -2.12
CA ALA A 49 -7.11 4.48 -3.34
C ALA A 49 -8.37 3.62 -3.17
N ASP A 50 -8.50 2.89 -2.06
CA ASP A 50 -9.69 2.10 -1.77
C ASP A 50 -10.95 2.98 -1.67
N LYS A 51 -10.82 4.21 -1.14
CA LYS A 51 -11.94 5.17 -1.10
C LYS A 51 -12.32 5.65 -2.50
N MET A 52 -11.34 5.98 -3.34
CA MET A 52 -11.55 6.36 -4.74
C MET A 52 -12.30 5.26 -5.51
N THR A 53 -11.83 4.01 -5.43
CA THR A 53 -12.49 2.86 -6.06
C THR A 53 -13.94 2.69 -5.59
N ARG A 54 -14.23 2.89 -4.29
CA ARG A 54 -15.60 2.85 -3.78
C ARG A 54 -16.46 3.99 -4.33
N SER A 55 -15.91 5.20 -4.41
CA SER A 55 -16.63 6.35 -4.97
C SER A 55 -17.00 6.14 -6.43
N GLN A 56 -16.11 5.57 -7.25
CA GLN A 56 -16.43 5.26 -8.66
C GLN A 56 -17.51 4.18 -8.80
N LYS A 57 -17.50 3.16 -7.94
CA LYS A 57 -18.59 2.17 -7.89
C LYS A 57 -19.93 2.85 -7.60
N ASN A 58 -19.97 3.79 -6.66
CA ASN A 58 -21.18 4.55 -6.37
C ASN A 58 -21.63 5.41 -7.57
N VAL A 59 -20.70 6.02 -8.34
CA VAL A 59 -21.05 6.76 -9.56
C VAL A 59 -21.68 5.82 -10.60
N ALA A 60 -21.17 4.61 -10.75
CA ALA A 60 -21.77 3.61 -11.63
C ALA A 60 -23.21 3.24 -11.18
N ASP A 61 -23.45 3.15 -9.87
CA ASP A 61 -24.78 2.92 -9.31
C ASP A 61 -25.73 4.11 -9.55
N ASP A 62 -25.24 5.34 -9.41
CA ASP A 62 -26.02 6.55 -9.73
C ASP A 62 -26.45 6.56 -11.20
N TYR A 63 -25.58 6.13 -12.12
CA TYR A 63 -25.94 5.99 -13.54
C TYR A 63 -27.06 4.97 -13.78
N ILE A 64 -27.16 3.91 -12.98
CA ILE A 64 -28.29 2.97 -13.03
C ILE A 64 -29.58 3.70 -12.66
N HIS A 65 -29.55 4.44 -11.55
CA HIS A 65 -30.73 5.14 -11.06
C HIS A 65 -31.20 6.21 -12.04
N ILE A 66 -30.28 6.97 -12.64
CA ILE A 66 -30.60 7.97 -13.65
C ILE A 66 -31.18 7.32 -14.90
N SER A 67 -30.57 6.23 -15.39
CA SER A 67 -31.06 5.46 -16.53
C SER A 67 -32.50 4.96 -16.31
N ALA A 68 -32.76 4.37 -15.14
CA ALA A 68 -34.09 3.89 -14.77
C ALA A 68 -35.12 5.03 -14.71
N ALA A 69 -34.77 6.15 -14.06
CA ALA A 69 -35.66 7.31 -13.96
C ALA A 69 -36.01 7.90 -15.33
N LEU A 70 -35.02 8.03 -16.22
CA LEU A 70 -35.23 8.50 -17.60
C LEU A 70 -36.12 7.54 -18.39
N THR A 71 -35.98 6.23 -18.16
CA THR A 71 -36.83 5.21 -18.78
C THR A 71 -38.27 5.36 -18.31
N SER A 72 -38.51 5.47 -17.00
CA SER A 72 -39.86 5.68 -16.46
C SER A 72 -40.50 6.99 -16.95
N LEU A 73 -39.76 8.09 -16.98
CA LEU A 73 -40.27 9.36 -17.54
C LEU A 73 -40.66 9.21 -19.02
N SER A 74 -39.92 8.42 -19.78
CA SER A 74 -40.22 8.18 -21.19
C SER A 74 -41.50 7.37 -21.43
N GLU A 75 -41.98 6.61 -20.43
CA GLU A 75 -43.23 5.85 -20.52
C GLU A 75 -44.46 6.76 -20.40
N GLU A 76 -44.34 7.86 -19.65
CA GLU A 76 -45.40 8.86 -19.47
C GLU A 76 -45.39 9.94 -20.57
N GLU A 77 -44.29 10.08 -21.30
CA GLU A 77 -44.09 11.09 -22.34
C GLU A 77 -44.66 10.63 -23.70
N ASN A 78 -45.52 11.45 -24.30
CA ASN A 78 -46.22 11.14 -25.55
C ASN A 78 -45.77 12.00 -26.74
N THR A 79 -44.79 12.88 -26.55
CA THR A 79 -44.21 13.71 -27.60
C THR A 79 -42.91 13.13 -28.16
N GLU A 80 -42.34 13.80 -29.16
CA GLU A 80 -40.99 13.52 -29.69
C GLU A 80 -39.89 13.54 -28.59
N VAL A 81 -40.15 14.16 -27.42
CA VAL A 81 -39.23 14.17 -26.28
C VAL A 81 -38.94 12.76 -25.77
N ARG A 82 -39.89 11.83 -25.90
CA ARG A 82 -39.73 10.43 -25.48
C ARG A 82 -38.48 9.78 -26.07
N LYS A 83 -38.21 9.98 -27.37
CA LYS A 83 -37.06 9.36 -28.04
C LYS A 83 -35.74 9.83 -27.45
N TYR A 84 -35.68 11.08 -27.02
CA TYR A 84 -34.49 11.68 -26.41
C TYR A 84 -34.27 11.17 -24.99
N LEU A 85 -35.33 11.02 -24.19
CA LEU A 85 -35.25 10.43 -22.85
C LEU A 85 -34.71 9.00 -22.89
N LEU A 86 -35.22 8.17 -23.81
CA LEU A 86 -34.72 6.80 -24.02
C LEU A 86 -33.25 6.78 -24.46
N LYS A 87 -32.82 7.74 -25.27
CA LYS A 87 -31.41 7.85 -25.69
C LYS A 87 -30.49 8.32 -24.57
N LEU A 88 -30.94 9.21 -23.69
CA LEU A 88 -30.21 9.55 -22.48
C LEU A 88 -30.10 8.35 -21.54
N ALA A 89 -31.19 7.58 -21.35
CA ALA A 89 -31.14 6.36 -20.55
C ALA A 89 -30.10 5.36 -21.10
N GLU A 90 -30.11 5.14 -22.42
CA GLU A 90 -29.12 4.28 -23.10
C GLU A 90 -27.67 4.78 -22.91
N LEU A 91 -27.46 6.11 -22.95
CA LEU A 91 -26.15 6.72 -22.67
C LEU A 91 -25.70 6.40 -21.23
N TYR A 92 -26.56 6.58 -20.23
CA TYR A 92 -26.19 6.32 -18.83
C TYR A 92 -25.86 4.85 -18.59
N GLU A 93 -26.54 3.89 -19.22
CA GLU A 93 -26.11 2.47 -19.17
C GLU A 93 -24.74 2.23 -19.82
N LYS A 94 -24.42 2.96 -20.90
CA LYS A 94 -23.09 2.87 -21.52
C LYS A 94 -22.02 3.46 -20.60
N LEU A 95 -22.26 4.65 -20.03
CA LEU A 95 -21.35 5.31 -19.10
C LEU A 95 -21.13 4.48 -17.83
N ARG A 96 -22.18 3.86 -17.28
CA ARG A 96 -22.08 2.89 -16.19
C ARG A 96 -21.07 1.79 -16.47
N LYS A 97 -21.10 1.19 -17.66
CA LYS A 97 -20.15 0.14 -18.04
C LYS A 97 -18.72 0.66 -18.15
N VAL A 98 -18.54 1.91 -18.56
CA VAL A 98 -17.22 2.54 -18.57
C VAL A 98 -16.74 2.76 -17.14
N GLU A 99 -17.54 3.38 -16.29
CA GLU A 99 -17.20 3.69 -14.90
C GLU A 99 -16.89 2.43 -14.08
N ALA A 100 -17.70 1.37 -14.23
CA ALA A 100 -17.45 0.08 -13.60
C ALA A 100 -16.12 -0.55 -14.04
N ARG A 101 -15.73 -0.33 -15.30
CA ARG A 101 -14.43 -0.78 -15.81
C ARG A 101 -13.29 0.07 -15.25
N VAL A 102 -13.44 1.40 -15.20
CA VAL A 102 -12.46 2.31 -14.55
C VAL A 102 -12.19 1.84 -13.12
N ALA A 103 -13.26 1.67 -12.33
CA ALA A 103 -13.13 1.23 -10.94
C ALA A 103 -12.41 -0.11 -10.79
N SER A 104 -12.64 -1.05 -11.70
CA SER A 104 -12.02 -2.37 -11.65
C SER A 104 -10.54 -2.32 -12.05
N ASP A 105 -10.22 -1.54 -13.09
CA ASP A 105 -8.87 -1.38 -13.61
C ASP A 105 -7.99 -0.59 -12.61
N GLU A 106 -8.53 0.45 -11.97
CA GLU A 106 -7.84 1.20 -10.91
C GLU A 106 -7.62 0.36 -9.64
N ASP A 107 -8.61 -0.43 -9.21
CA ASP A 107 -8.45 -1.33 -8.06
C ASP A 107 -7.29 -2.31 -8.28
N LEU A 108 -7.28 -2.94 -9.46
CA LEU A 108 -6.26 -3.90 -9.87
C LEU A 108 -4.86 -3.26 -10.00
N LYS A 109 -4.75 -2.08 -10.63
CA LYS A 109 -3.44 -1.48 -10.95
C LYS A 109 -2.86 -0.61 -9.85
N LEU A 110 -3.70 -0.03 -9.00
CA LEU A 110 -3.25 0.87 -7.93
C LEU A 110 -3.51 0.29 -6.54
N SER A 111 -4.77 -0.01 -6.21
CA SER A 111 -5.14 -0.40 -4.85
C SER A 111 -4.53 -1.74 -4.43
N GLU A 112 -4.57 -2.76 -5.30
CA GLU A 112 -3.94 -4.05 -5.03
C GLU A 112 -2.42 -3.95 -4.88
N LEU A 113 -1.76 -3.15 -5.73
CA LEU A 113 -0.32 -2.91 -5.63
C LEU A 113 0.04 -2.28 -4.28
N LEU A 114 -0.72 -1.26 -3.87
CA LEU A 114 -0.52 -0.58 -2.59
C LEU A 114 -0.72 -1.55 -1.42
N ARG A 115 -1.81 -2.33 -1.43
CA ARG A 115 -2.09 -3.38 -0.43
C ARG A 115 -0.96 -4.42 -0.36
N TYR A 116 -0.48 -4.89 -1.50
CA TYR A 116 0.66 -5.81 -1.58
C TYR A 116 1.91 -5.21 -0.92
N TYR A 117 2.23 -3.94 -1.20
CA TYR A 117 3.40 -3.32 -0.62
C TYR A 117 3.26 -2.96 0.86
N VAL A 118 2.05 -2.71 1.40
CA VAL A 118 1.84 -2.62 2.86
C VAL A 118 2.40 -3.88 3.55
N LEU A 119 1.99 -5.05 3.09
CA LEU A 119 2.41 -6.34 3.66
C LEU A 119 3.91 -6.59 3.50
N ASN A 120 4.47 -6.26 2.33
CA ASN A 120 5.91 -6.44 2.10
C ASN A 120 6.76 -5.50 2.98
N ILE A 121 6.29 -4.28 3.24
CA ILE A 121 6.99 -3.35 4.14
C ILE A 121 6.90 -3.85 5.59
N GLU A 122 5.78 -4.42 6.01
CA GLU A 122 5.66 -5.07 7.33
C GLU A 122 6.65 -6.22 7.49
N ALA A 123 6.77 -7.08 6.48
CA ALA A 123 7.77 -8.15 6.47
C ALA A 123 9.22 -7.60 6.56
N ALA A 124 9.52 -6.50 5.86
CA ALA A 124 10.83 -5.84 5.93
C ALA A 124 11.10 -5.23 7.31
N LYS A 125 10.07 -4.64 7.96
CA LYS A 125 10.17 -4.15 9.35
C LYS A 125 10.40 -5.29 10.34
N ASP A 126 9.71 -6.42 10.17
CA ASP A 126 9.90 -7.61 11.00
C ASP A 126 11.32 -8.20 10.85
N LEU A 127 11.87 -8.19 9.64
CA LEU A 127 13.26 -8.58 9.38
C LEU A 127 14.24 -7.71 10.17
N LEU A 128 14.06 -6.38 10.16
CA LEU A 128 14.87 -5.46 10.96
C LEU A 128 14.71 -5.72 12.45
N TYR A 129 13.48 -5.96 12.92
CA TYR A 129 13.21 -6.29 14.31
C TYR A 129 13.96 -7.56 14.77
N ARG A 130 13.89 -8.65 13.98
CA ARG A 130 14.63 -9.89 14.26
C ARG A 130 16.14 -9.68 14.26
N ARG A 131 16.68 -8.87 13.35
CA ARG A 131 18.10 -8.50 13.35
C ARG A 131 18.47 -7.74 14.63
N THR A 132 17.72 -6.70 15.01
CA THR A 132 17.97 -5.92 16.22
C THR A 132 17.91 -6.80 17.47
N LYS A 133 16.97 -7.76 17.54
CA LYS A 133 16.92 -8.73 18.64
C LYS A 133 18.20 -9.57 18.72
N SER A 134 18.71 -10.05 17.58
CA SER A 134 19.97 -10.80 17.57
C SER A 134 21.20 -9.96 17.94
N LEU A 135 21.19 -8.66 17.66
CA LEU A 135 22.23 -7.73 18.13
C LEU A 135 22.22 -7.63 19.65
N VAL A 136 21.04 -7.46 20.26
CA VAL A 136 20.89 -7.40 21.72
C VAL A 136 21.36 -8.70 22.38
N ASP A 137 20.98 -9.85 21.81
CA ASP A 137 21.45 -11.16 22.29
C ASP A 137 22.99 -11.24 22.25
N TYR A 138 23.60 -10.78 21.14
CA TYR A 138 25.04 -10.72 20.98
C TYR A 138 25.71 -9.80 22.00
N GLU A 139 25.24 -8.57 22.19
CA GLU A 139 25.78 -7.63 23.18
C GLU A 139 25.69 -8.18 24.61
N ASN A 140 24.59 -8.85 24.94
CA ASN A 140 24.39 -9.48 26.23
C ASN A 140 25.35 -10.66 26.44
N SER A 141 25.54 -11.51 25.42
CA SER A 141 26.51 -12.61 25.46
C SER A 141 27.94 -12.10 25.63
N ASN A 142 28.28 -10.96 25.03
CA ASN A 142 29.59 -10.32 25.17
C ASN A 142 29.82 -9.84 26.61
N LYS A 143 28.83 -9.17 27.21
CA LYS A 143 28.89 -8.76 28.64
C LYS A 143 28.99 -9.97 29.58
N ALA A 144 28.34 -11.09 29.25
CA ALA A 144 28.41 -12.32 30.04
C ALA A 144 29.82 -12.94 29.96
N LEU A 145 30.42 -12.98 28.77
CA LEU A 145 31.79 -13.42 28.56
C LEU A 145 32.80 -12.57 29.35
N ASP A 146 32.65 -11.24 29.34
CA ASP A 146 33.52 -10.35 30.12
C ASP A 146 33.43 -10.65 31.63
N LYS A 147 32.22 -10.89 32.16
CA LYS A 147 32.02 -11.30 33.56
C LYS A 147 32.65 -12.66 33.87
N ALA A 148 32.53 -13.63 32.97
CA ALA A 148 33.13 -14.96 33.11
C ALA A 148 34.68 -14.86 33.15
N ARG A 149 35.27 -14.04 32.27
CA ARG A 149 36.71 -13.76 32.23
C ARG A 149 37.19 -13.10 33.53
N LEU A 150 36.48 -12.08 34.03
CA LEU A 150 36.82 -11.41 35.29
C LEU A 150 36.79 -12.38 36.49
N LYS A 151 35.86 -13.34 36.51
CA LYS A 151 35.74 -14.35 37.57
C LYS A 151 36.61 -15.59 37.33
N SER A 152 37.28 -15.69 36.18
CA SER A 152 38.01 -16.89 35.74
C SER A 152 37.19 -18.18 35.83
N LYS A 153 35.87 -18.09 35.64
CA LYS A 153 34.92 -19.19 35.81
C LYS A 153 34.03 -19.31 34.57
N ASP A 154 33.79 -20.54 34.11
CA ASP A 154 32.90 -20.87 32.98
C ASP A 154 33.25 -20.17 31.65
N VAL A 155 34.51 -19.71 31.50
CA VAL A 155 34.96 -18.89 30.35
C VAL A 155 34.72 -19.58 29.01
N LYS A 156 35.08 -20.87 28.89
CA LYS A 156 34.91 -21.63 27.64
C LYS A 156 33.45 -21.73 27.20
N GLN A 157 32.53 -21.90 28.15
CA GLN A 157 31.09 -21.97 27.86
C GLN A 157 30.55 -20.61 27.42
N ALA A 158 30.94 -19.54 28.11
CA ALA A 158 30.53 -18.19 27.74
C ALA A 158 31.09 -17.76 26.37
N GLU A 159 32.30 -18.21 26.02
CA GLU A 159 32.94 -17.93 24.74
C GLU A 159 32.23 -18.63 23.58
N LEU A 160 31.90 -19.92 23.75
CA LEU A 160 31.10 -20.64 22.75
C LEU A 160 29.73 -19.99 22.52
N HIS A 161 29.02 -19.63 23.60
CA HIS A 161 27.72 -18.98 23.49
C HIS A 161 27.81 -17.61 22.79
N GLN A 162 28.82 -16.81 23.12
CA GLN A 162 29.06 -15.53 22.45
C GLN A 162 29.35 -15.71 20.96
N GLN A 163 30.13 -16.74 20.60
CA GLN A 163 30.44 -17.08 19.21
C GLN A 163 29.16 -17.44 18.43
N GLU A 164 28.27 -18.25 19.03
CA GLU A 164 26.98 -18.61 18.41
C GLU A 164 26.08 -17.38 18.19
N CYS A 165 25.97 -16.50 19.18
CA CYS A 165 25.22 -15.25 19.06
C CYS A 165 25.80 -14.33 17.99
N CYS A 166 27.13 -14.22 17.92
CA CYS A 166 27.84 -13.44 16.89
C CYS A 166 27.51 -13.96 15.49
N GLN A 167 27.71 -15.26 15.24
CA GLN A 167 27.46 -15.88 13.94
C GLN A 167 26.00 -15.71 13.50
N LYS A 168 25.05 -15.83 14.44
CA LYS A 168 23.63 -15.60 14.17
C LYS A 168 23.35 -14.16 13.76
N PHE A 169 23.91 -13.18 14.49
CA PHE A 169 23.75 -11.76 14.17
C PHE A 169 24.37 -11.40 12.82
N GLU A 170 25.58 -11.89 12.53
CA GLU A 170 26.26 -11.65 11.25
C GLU A 170 25.46 -12.22 10.07
N LYS A 171 24.97 -13.46 10.19
CA LYS A 171 24.15 -14.11 9.17
C LYS A 171 22.85 -13.35 8.92
N LEU A 172 22.16 -12.92 9.98
CA LEU A 172 20.95 -12.11 9.87
C LEU A 172 21.23 -10.74 9.25
N SER A 173 22.35 -10.11 9.61
CA SER A 173 22.76 -8.82 9.04
C SER A 173 23.07 -8.91 7.56
N ALA A 174 23.83 -9.92 7.13
CA ALA A 174 24.13 -10.15 5.73
C ALA A 174 22.86 -10.40 4.90
N SER A 175 21.99 -11.28 5.38
CA SER A 175 20.70 -11.59 4.75
C SER A 175 19.78 -10.36 4.68
N ALA A 176 19.67 -9.60 5.79
CA ALA A 176 18.83 -8.41 5.84
C ALA A 176 19.30 -7.33 4.86
N LYS A 177 20.61 -7.11 4.75
CA LYS A 177 21.18 -6.14 3.80
C LYS A 177 20.88 -6.53 2.35
N GLN A 178 21.03 -7.81 2.01
CA GLN A 178 20.70 -8.32 0.68
C GLN A 178 19.20 -8.17 0.38
N GLU A 179 18.33 -8.52 1.34
CA GLU A 179 16.89 -8.49 1.17
C GLU A 179 16.37 -7.06 1.02
N LEU A 180 16.85 -6.11 1.82
CA LEU A 180 16.46 -4.69 1.73
C LEU A 180 16.90 -4.06 0.39
N ALA A 181 18.11 -4.37 -0.07
CA ALA A 181 18.58 -3.95 -1.38
C ALA A 181 17.75 -4.56 -2.53
N GLY A 182 17.35 -5.83 -2.39
CA GLY A 182 16.44 -6.51 -3.32
C GLY A 182 15.05 -5.87 -3.32
N PHE A 183 14.49 -5.64 -2.14
CA PHE A 183 13.19 -5.04 -1.92
C PHE A 183 13.10 -3.66 -2.56
N LYS A 184 14.10 -2.79 -2.35
CA LYS A 184 14.17 -1.46 -2.98
C LYS A 184 14.07 -1.55 -4.51
N ARG A 185 14.85 -2.44 -5.14
CA ARG A 185 14.85 -2.63 -6.59
C ARG A 185 13.51 -3.12 -7.12
N ARG A 186 12.98 -4.20 -6.53
CA ARG A 186 11.69 -4.79 -6.95
C ARG A 186 10.55 -3.79 -6.81
N ARG A 187 10.53 -3.06 -5.70
CA ARG A 187 9.52 -2.03 -5.43
C ARG A 187 9.52 -0.91 -6.46
N VAL A 188 10.68 -0.31 -6.72
CA VAL A 188 10.79 0.79 -7.69
C VAL A 188 10.32 0.34 -9.08
N ALA A 189 10.74 -0.86 -9.51
CA ALA A 189 10.31 -1.43 -10.78
C ALA A 189 8.78 -1.67 -10.83
N ALA A 190 8.21 -2.25 -9.77
CA ALA A 190 6.78 -2.55 -9.71
C ALA A 190 5.91 -1.28 -9.73
N PHE A 191 6.24 -0.27 -8.91
CA PHE A 191 5.51 1.00 -8.89
C PHE A 191 5.64 1.75 -10.21
N ARG A 192 6.85 1.80 -10.80
CA ARG A 192 7.05 2.43 -12.11
C ARG A 192 6.17 1.79 -13.17
N LYS A 193 6.19 0.45 -13.27
CA LYS A 193 5.40 -0.29 -14.26
C LYS A 193 3.90 0.00 -14.08
N ASN A 194 3.39 -0.15 -12.87
CA ASN A 194 1.95 0.02 -12.62
C ASN A 194 1.47 1.45 -12.81
N LEU A 195 2.26 2.47 -12.44
CA LEU A 195 1.87 3.87 -12.67
C LEU A 195 1.80 4.22 -14.16
N ILE A 196 2.71 3.66 -14.98
CA ILE A 196 2.66 3.81 -16.44
C ILE A 196 1.40 3.13 -16.98
N GLU A 197 1.18 1.85 -16.64
CA GLU A 197 0.01 1.10 -17.10
C GLU A 197 -1.30 1.76 -16.66
N MET A 198 -1.36 2.28 -15.42
CA MET A 198 -2.53 3.02 -14.93
C MET A 198 -2.77 4.28 -15.75
N THR A 199 -1.73 5.07 -16.04
CA THR A 199 -1.87 6.29 -16.86
C THR A 199 -2.38 5.97 -18.25
N GLU A 200 -1.91 4.88 -18.87
CA GLU A 200 -2.39 4.43 -20.18
C GLU A 200 -3.88 4.02 -20.13
N LEU A 201 -4.30 3.35 -19.05
CA LEU A 201 -5.70 2.99 -18.82
C LEU A 201 -6.57 4.24 -18.63
N GLU A 202 -6.15 5.21 -17.81
CA GLU A 202 -6.86 6.48 -17.63
C GLU A 202 -7.13 7.19 -18.96
N ILE A 203 -6.10 7.29 -19.82
CA ILE A 203 -6.25 7.89 -21.15
C ILE A 203 -7.25 7.11 -22.00
N LYS A 204 -7.22 5.78 -21.94
CA LYS A 204 -8.15 4.91 -22.66
C LYS A 204 -9.60 5.08 -22.14
N HIS A 205 -9.78 5.15 -20.83
CA HIS A 205 -11.09 5.37 -20.21
C HIS A 205 -11.66 6.73 -20.57
N ALA A 206 -10.85 7.80 -20.48
CA ALA A 206 -11.25 9.14 -20.87
C ALA A 206 -11.68 9.21 -22.34
N LYS A 207 -10.92 8.60 -23.26
CA LYS A 207 -11.28 8.52 -24.68
C LYS A 207 -12.60 7.77 -24.91
N ASN A 208 -12.81 6.67 -24.21
CA ASN A 208 -14.06 5.91 -24.32
C ASN A 208 -15.26 6.72 -23.81
N ASN A 209 -15.13 7.37 -22.64
CA ASN A 209 -16.15 8.26 -22.09
C ASN A 209 -16.50 9.40 -23.06
N MET A 210 -15.50 10.07 -23.61
CA MET A 210 -15.71 11.12 -24.61
C MET A 210 -16.46 10.61 -25.84
N ALA A 211 -16.12 9.42 -26.35
CA ALA A 211 -16.79 8.84 -27.51
C ALA A 211 -18.27 8.54 -27.23
N GLN A 212 -18.62 8.04 -26.03
CA GLN A 212 -20.02 7.81 -25.65
C GLN A 212 -20.83 9.12 -25.63
N LEU A 213 -20.25 10.17 -25.04
CA LEU A 213 -20.89 11.48 -24.95
C LEU A 213 -21.04 12.13 -26.33
N GLN A 214 -20.00 12.08 -27.18
CA GLN A 214 -20.04 12.62 -28.54
C GLN A 214 -21.11 11.94 -29.39
N SER A 215 -21.20 10.61 -29.34
CA SER A 215 -22.24 9.85 -30.05
C SER A 215 -23.64 10.29 -29.63
N CYS A 216 -23.86 10.58 -28.35
CA CYS A 216 -25.15 11.08 -27.87
C CYS A 216 -25.44 12.51 -28.35
N ILE A 217 -24.44 13.40 -28.32
CA ILE A 217 -24.57 14.78 -28.81
C ILE A 217 -24.89 14.83 -30.30
N GLU A 218 -24.22 14.01 -31.12
CA GLU A 218 -24.46 13.94 -32.57
C GLU A 218 -25.89 13.50 -32.87
N LEU A 219 -26.44 12.57 -32.11
CA LEU A 219 -27.84 12.17 -32.25
C LEU A 219 -28.80 13.33 -31.98
N PHE A 220 -28.55 14.15 -30.95
CA PHE A 220 -29.39 15.33 -30.68
C PHE A 220 -29.28 16.43 -31.74
N LYS A 221 -28.13 16.55 -32.41
CA LYS A 221 -27.93 17.54 -33.49
C LYS A 221 -28.62 17.16 -34.80
N ASN A 222 -28.79 15.86 -35.04
CA ASN A 222 -29.29 15.30 -36.29
C ASN A 222 -30.77 14.86 -36.22
N SER A 223 -31.49 15.20 -35.13
CA SER A 223 -32.90 14.86 -34.88
C SER A 223 -33.80 16.08 -34.91
#